data_AF-A0A3B8L6B6-F1
#
_entry.id   AF-A0A3B8L6B6-F1
#
_cell.length_a   1.000
_cell.length_b   1.000
_cell.length_c   1.000
_cell.angle_alpha   90.00
_cell.angle_beta   90.00
_cell.angle_gamma   90.00
#
_symmetry.space_group_name_H-M   'P 1'
#
loop_
_entity.id
_entity.type
_entity.pdbx_description
1 polymer ?
#
loop_
_entity_poly.entity_id
_entity_poly.type
_entity_poly.pdbx_seq_one_letter_code
_entity_poly.pdbx_strand_id
1 'polypeptide(L)'
;MIISPSGPRMNRRGAIASLAGGSLGLSLGGLLRAREVAPAGRPAIRSCIIVFYYGGPSHLETYDMKPNGPSAIRGEFRPVASNVPGMPVCEHLPRMARVMDRCAVVRSMHHTNRLHDSASTESLTGRQGPMGDREEFAPIDQFFPCFGAVVNYFNQHRDIDIPHAALPWVFHNVVPTPCQGGGFLGKAFDPFQITGDPKTLTYRNKALKSPETLTSGRLAGRRSLLDLIDARIPVAAVTPAMTELRGFYERAYELIGSPMVSRALDIDAEPGPLRERYGMMKEIPQGGGNGAEKGYGRNMRGQNLLLARRLVEAGVPFVNIYDFIQQGQNWDSHKDNFNQHKKYLLPQADQALSALIEDLDDRGMLDTTLVVAMGEFGRTPKINGNA
;
A
#
# COMPACT_ATOMS: atom_id res chain seq x y z
N MET A 1 51.96 -16.49 27.99
CA MET A 1 50.85 -17.21 27.31
C MET A 1 49.65 -16.29 27.26
N ILE A 2 49.54 -15.47 26.20
CA ILE A 2 48.35 -14.67 25.87
C ILE A 2 48.24 -14.74 24.35
N ILE A 3 47.30 -15.53 23.85
CA ILE A 3 46.98 -15.59 22.42
C ILE A 3 45.85 -14.59 22.20
N SER A 4 46.13 -13.52 21.46
CA SER A 4 45.12 -12.61 20.91
C SER A 4 44.70 -13.14 19.54
N PRO A 5 43.41 -13.41 19.26
CA PRO A 5 42.97 -13.78 17.92
C PRO A 5 42.53 -12.51 17.17
N SER A 6 43.45 -11.85 16.47
CA SER A 6 43.10 -10.86 15.45
C SER A 6 43.02 -11.54 14.09
N GLY A 7 41.91 -12.22 13.80
CA GLY A 7 41.52 -12.55 12.43
C GLY A 7 40.97 -11.31 11.72
N PRO A 8 41.23 -11.13 10.41
CA PRO A 8 40.70 -9.98 9.68
C PRO A 8 39.17 -10.07 9.61
N ARG A 9 38.49 -9.05 10.14
CA ARG A 9 37.03 -8.88 9.95
C ARG A 9 36.77 -8.62 8.47
N MET A 10 36.31 -9.63 7.73
CA MET A 10 35.78 -9.43 6.38
C MET A 10 34.60 -8.48 6.43
N ASN A 11 34.73 -7.34 5.75
CA ASN A 11 33.58 -6.46 5.51
C ASN A 11 32.72 -7.02 4.36
N ARG A 12 31.46 -6.59 4.27
CA ARG A 12 30.48 -6.97 3.21
C ARG A 12 31.08 -6.89 1.80
N ARG A 13 31.97 -5.92 1.56
CA ARG A 13 32.61 -5.69 0.27
C ARG A 13 33.63 -6.79 -0.07
N GLY A 14 34.33 -7.32 0.93
CA GLY A 14 35.20 -8.50 0.81
C GLY A 14 34.42 -9.79 0.52
N ALA A 15 33.26 -9.98 1.14
CA ALA A 15 32.40 -11.15 0.85
C ALA A 15 31.81 -11.11 -0.58
N ILE A 16 31.43 -9.93 -1.06
CA ILE A 16 30.92 -9.74 -2.43
C ILE A 16 32.04 -9.89 -3.47
N ALA A 17 33.25 -9.41 -3.18
CA ALA A 17 34.40 -9.60 -4.07
C ALA A 17 34.77 -11.08 -4.24
N SER A 18 34.67 -11.89 -3.17
CA SER A 18 34.86 -13.34 -3.22
C SER A 18 33.76 -14.07 -4.01
N LEU A 19 32.54 -13.51 -4.07
CA LEU A 19 31.43 -14.04 -4.86
C LEU A 19 31.48 -13.60 -6.33
N ALA A 20 32.07 -12.45 -6.64
CA ALA A 20 32.20 -11.93 -8.00
C ALA A 20 33.20 -12.73 -8.88
N GLY A 21 34.03 -13.58 -8.27
CA GLY A 21 34.99 -14.42 -8.99
C GLY A 21 34.41 -15.70 -9.62
N GLY A 22 33.13 -16.00 -9.42
CA GLY A 22 32.52 -17.24 -9.94
C GLY A 22 31.21 -16.98 -10.67
N SER A 23 31.16 -17.37 -11.94
CA SER A 23 29.99 -17.38 -12.84
C SER A 23 28.81 -18.28 -12.39
N LEU A 24 28.78 -18.69 -11.12
CA LEU A 24 27.81 -19.65 -10.57
C LEU A 24 26.68 -19.01 -9.75
N GLY A 25 26.77 -17.72 -9.40
CA GLY A 25 25.81 -17.08 -8.48
C GLY A 25 24.57 -16.44 -9.10
N LEU A 26 24.63 -16.04 -10.37
CA LEU A 26 23.56 -15.27 -11.04
C LEU A 26 22.81 -16.06 -12.12
N SER A 27 23.06 -17.36 -12.24
CA SER A 27 22.28 -18.24 -13.12
C SER A 27 21.01 -18.73 -12.42
N LEU A 28 20.02 -19.21 -13.19
CA LEU A 28 18.84 -19.89 -12.65
C LEU A 28 19.24 -21.02 -11.68
N GLY A 29 20.34 -21.73 -11.95
CA GLY A 29 20.88 -22.75 -11.06
C GLY A 29 21.41 -22.19 -9.73
N GLY A 30 22.01 -21.00 -9.75
CA GLY A 30 22.40 -20.26 -8.53
C GLY A 30 21.17 -19.81 -7.72
N LEU A 31 20.11 -19.38 -8.38
CA LEU A 31 18.84 -19.01 -7.74
C LEU A 31 18.13 -20.23 -7.12
N LEU A 32 18.12 -21.37 -7.82
CA LEU A 32 17.54 -22.62 -7.32
C LEU A 32 18.34 -23.19 -6.13
N ARG A 33 19.67 -23.15 -6.17
CA ARG A 33 20.51 -23.53 -5.02
C ARG A 33 20.39 -22.56 -3.85
N ALA A 34 20.24 -21.26 -4.09
CA ALA A 34 19.94 -20.30 -3.03
C ALA A 34 18.58 -20.57 -2.36
N ARG A 35 17.61 -21.13 -3.11
CA ARG A 35 16.34 -21.63 -2.58
C ARG A 35 16.50 -22.90 -1.74
N GLU A 36 17.41 -23.80 -2.09
CA GLU A 36 17.72 -25.00 -1.30
C GLU A 36 18.49 -24.70 0.00
N VAL A 37 19.32 -23.65 -0.01
CA VAL A 37 20.10 -23.18 1.16
C VAL A 37 19.32 -22.15 1.99
N ALA A 38 18.16 -21.68 1.52
CA ALA A 38 17.28 -20.86 2.33
C ALA A 38 16.85 -21.68 3.55
N PRO A 39 16.98 -21.13 4.79
CA PRO A 39 16.64 -21.88 5.98
C PRO A 39 15.20 -22.39 5.87
N ALA A 40 15.03 -23.71 5.95
CA ALA A 40 13.72 -24.30 6.18
C ALA A 40 13.13 -23.64 7.43
N GLY A 41 11.97 -23.00 7.31
CA GLY A 41 11.24 -22.52 8.49
C GLY A 41 10.73 -21.08 8.50
N ARG A 42 10.91 -20.26 7.45
CA ARG A 42 10.15 -19.00 7.37
C ARG A 42 8.70 -19.30 6.99
N PRO A 43 7.71 -18.82 7.76
CA PRO A 43 6.31 -19.06 7.45
C PRO A 43 5.96 -18.43 6.10
N ALA A 44 5.03 -19.05 5.38
CA ALA A 44 4.56 -18.49 4.12
C ALA A 44 3.89 -17.12 4.37
N ILE A 45 4.15 -16.15 3.49
CA ILE A 45 3.46 -14.86 3.51
C ILE A 45 1.97 -15.11 3.28
N ARG A 46 1.15 -14.61 4.20
CA ARG A 46 -0.31 -14.74 4.21
C ARG A 46 -1.00 -13.49 3.71
N SER A 47 -0.37 -12.34 3.94
CA SER A 47 -0.96 -11.04 3.67
C SER A 47 0.06 -10.04 3.12
N CYS A 48 -0.42 -9.05 2.38
CA CYS A 48 0.36 -7.94 1.88
C CYS A 48 -0.39 -6.62 2.14
N ILE A 49 0.32 -5.64 2.69
CA ILE A 49 -0.13 -4.26 2.83
C ILE A 49 0.73 -3.40 1.89
N ILE A 50 0.10 -2.81 0.87
CA ILE A 50 0.75 -1.81 0.03
C ILE A 50 0.34 -0.42 0.52
N VAL A 51 1.33 0.37 0.95
CA VAL A 51 1.19 1.80 1.21
C VAL A 51 1.69 2.55 -0.02
N PHE A 52 0.77 3.15 -0.75
CA PHE A 52 1.06 3.88 -1.98
C PHE A 52 1.08 5.38 -1.74
N TYR A 53 2.29 5.94 -1.73
CA TYR A 53 2.59 7.36 -1.62
C TYR A 53 2.45 8.05 -2.98
N TYR A 54 1.20 8.17 -3.46
CA TYR A 54 0.92 8.80 -4.73
C TYR A 54 1.49 10.24 -4.77
N GLY A 55 2.20 10.59 -5.85
CA GLY A 55 2.78 11.90 -6.09
C GLY A 55 4.30 11.90 -6.28
N GLY A 56 4.96 10.75 -6.41
CA GLY A 56 6.39 10.71 -6.69
C GLY A 56 7.27 11.10 -5.49
N PRO A 57 7.24 10.30 -4.41
CA PRO A 57 7.96 10.59 -3.18
C PRO A 57 9.45 10.71 -3.46
N SER A 58 10.09 11.77 -2.97
CA SER A 58 11.49 11.98 -3.28
C SER A 58 12.37 10.97 -2.56
N HIS A 59 13.08 10.15 -3.33
CA HIS A 59 14.06 9.19 -2.79
C HIS A 59 15.25 9.89 -2.13
N LEU A 60 15.58 11.13 -2.57
CA LEU A 60 16.66 11.95 -2.03
C LEU A 60 16.34 12.48 -0.62
N GLU A 61 15.08 12.77 -0.35
CA GLU A 61 14.58 13.25 0.94
C GLU A 61 14.10 12.11 1.87
N THR A 62 14.17 10.84 1.43
CA THR A 62 13.69 9.68 2.20
C THR A 62 14.81 8.68 2.51
N TYR A 63 15.02 7.66 1.67
CA TYR A 63 15.84 6.48 1.96
C TYR A 63 17.07 6.32 1.04
N ASP A 64 17.22 7.17 0.03
CA ASP A 64 18.33 7.12 -0.93
C ASP A 64 19.01 8.49 -1.10
N MET A 65 19.30 9.11 0.04
CA MET A 65 20.01 10.38 0.12
C MET A 65 21.37 10.32 -0.58
N LYS A 66 21.82 11.48 -1.08
CA LYS A 66 23.13 11.63 -1.74
C LYS A 66 24.02 12.63 -1.00
N PRO A 67 24.34 12.43 0.30
CA PRO A 67 24.98 13.45 1.16
C PRO A 67 26.34 13.94 0.64
N ASN A 68 27.08 13.08 -0.08
CA ASN A 68 28.38 13.42 -0.67
C ASN A 68 28.25 13.97 -2.11
N GLY A 69 27.03 14.12 -2.61
CA GLY A 69 26.76 14.64 -3.94
C GLY A 69 26.96 16.16 -4.03
N PRO A 70 27.01 16.71 -5.26
CA PRO A 70 26.99 18.16 -5.49
C PRO A 70 25.80 18.84 -4.80
N SER A 71 25.96 20.11 -4.41
CA SER A 71 24.89 20.88 -3.74
C SER A 71 23.60 20.94 -4.56
N ALA A 72 23.70 20.94 -5.88
CA ALA A 72 22.56 20.93 -6.79
C ALA A 72 21.79 19.59 -6.84
N ILE A 73 22.27 18.55 -6.13
CA ILE A 73 21.70 17.19 -6.13
C ILE A 73 21.36 16.71 -4.72
N ARG A 74 22.24 16.94 -3.73
CA ARG A 74 22.16 16.25 -2.43
C ARG A 74 20.99 16.62 -1.50
N GLY A 75 20.17 17.61 -1.86
CA GLY A 75 19.08 18.13 -1.02
C GLY A 75 19.57 18.92 0.19
N GLU A 76 18.63 19.47 0.99
CA GLU A 76 18.96 20.16 2.24
C GLU A 76 19.04 19.24 3.46
N PHE A 77 18.41 18.07 3.39
CA PHE A 77 18.31 17.13 4.51
C PHE A 77 19.61 16.36 4.75
N ARG A 78 19.80 15.94 5.99
CA ARG A 78 20.98 15.19 6.43
C ARG A 78 20.65 13.74 6.77
N PRO A 79 21.57 12.81 6.49
CA PRO A 79 21.45 11.43 6.94
C PRO A 79 21.64 11.34 8.45
N VAL A 80 20.83 10.52 9.10
CA VAL A 80 21.02 10.03 10.49
C VAL A 80 21.32 8.54 10.48
N ALA A 81 22.06 8.09 11.49
CA ALA A 81 22.30 6.66 11.68
C ALA A 81 20.99 5.93 11.99
N SER A 82 20.80 4.76 11.40
CA SER A 82 19.77 3.81 11.81
C SER A 82 20.34 2.75 12.74
N ASN A 83 19.49 1.88 13.28
CA ASN A 83 19.89 0.70 14.04
C ASN A 83 20.64 -0.34 13.20
N VAL A 84 20.75 -0.15 11.88
CA VAL A 84 21.56 -0.98 10.98
C VAL A 84 22.80 -0.19 10.50
N PRO A 85 24.02 -0.61 10.90
CA PRO A 85 25.25 0.02 10.43
C PRO A 85 25.34 0.08 8.90
N GLY A 86 25.58 1.29 8.37
CA GLY A 86 25.71 1.53 6.93
C GLY A 86 24.40 1.71 6.17
N MET A 87 23.26 1.79 6.86
CA MET A 87 21.95 2.10 6.26
C MET A 87 21.36 3.40 6.85
N PRO A 88 21.98 4.56 6.62
CA PRO A 88 21.43 5.82 7.11
C PRO A 88 20.09 6.15 6.41
N VAL A 89 19.26 6.93 7.09
CA VAL A 89 17.99 7.45 6.58
C VAL A 89 17.90 8.97 6.80
N CYS A 90 16.91 9.64 6.23
CA CYS A 90 16.68 11.07 6.46
C CYS A 90 16.50 11.40 7.95
N GLU A 91 17.03 12.55 8.41
CA GLU A 91 16.84 13.08 9.77
C GLU A 91 15.37 13.30 10.17
N HIS A 92 14.48 13.41 9.18
CA HIS A 92 13.02 13.51 9.38
C HIS A 92 12.31 12.15 9.45
N LEU A 93 13.06 11.04 9.44
CA LEU A 93 12.58 9.67 9.63
C LEU A 93 13.19 9.00 10.88
N PRO A 94 13.19 9.65 12.06
CA PRO A 94 13.88 9.15 13.25
C PRO A 94 13.25 7.88 13.85
N ARG A 95 11.96 7.61 13.64
CA ARG A 95 11.33 6.38 14.14
C ARG A 95 11.60 5.21 13.20
N MET A 96 11.56 5.43 11.89
CA MET A 96 11.99 4.46 10.90
C MET A 96 13.45 4.05 11.10
N ALA A 97 14.32 5.00 11.45
CA ALA A 97 15.72 4.72 11.80
C ALA A 97 15.87 3.65 12.89
N ARG A 98 14.88 3.45 13.76
CA ARG A 98 14.91 2.46 14.86
C ARG A 98 14.42 1.07 14.45
N VAL A 99 13.83 0.94 13.27
CA VAL A 99 13.23 -0.32 12.77
C VAL A 99 13.80 -0.73 11.40
N MET A 100 14.93 -0.15 11.00
CA MET A 100 15.54 -0.44 9.69
C MET A 100 16.07 -1.86 9.57
N ASP A 101 16.30 -2.55 10.68
CA ASP A 101 16.65 -3.98 10.76
C ASP A 101 15.51 -4.89 10.27
N ARG A 102 14.27 -4.40 10.31
CA ARG A 102 13.07 -5.05 9.78
C ARG A 102 12.73 -4.63 8.35
N CYS A 103 13.54 -3.75 7.74
CA CYS A 103 13.25 -3.14 6.44
C CYS A 103 14.23 -3.59 5.35
N ALA A 104 13.73 -3.70 4.12
CA ALA A 104 14.56 -3.82 2.92
C ALA A 104 14.33 -2.61 2.01
N VAL A 105 15.40 -1.85 1.73
CA VAL A 105 15.32 -0.69 0.83
C VAL A 105 15.66 -1.13 -0.60
N VAL A 106 14.65 -1.12 -1.47
CA VAL A 106 14.80 -1.43 -2.90
C VAL A 106 15.02 -0.14 -3.68
N ARG A 107 16.21 0.02 -4.28
CA ARG A 107 16.60 1.20 -5.08
C ARG A 107 16.59 0.96 -6.58
N SER A 108 16.28 -0.27 -7.01
CA SER A 108 16.37 -0.71 -8.39
C SER A 108 15.04 -0.65 -9.14
N MET A 109 13.95 -0.22 -8.49
CA MET A 109 12.65 -0.09 -9.13
C MET A 109 12.67 1.13 -10.07
N HIS A 110 12.39 0.91 -11.36
CA HIS A 110 12.33 1.96 -12.37
C HIS A 110 11.35 1.60 -13.49
N HIS A 111 10.86 2.62 -14.18
CA HIS A 111 10.14 2.53 -15.44
C HIS A 111 10.38 3.81 -16.26
N THR A 112 9.80 3.92 -17.46
CA THR A 112 10.02 5.07 -18.36
C THR A 112 8.92 6.13 -18.33
N ASN A 113 7.79 5.88 -17.65
CA ASN A 113 6.72 6.87 -17.52
C ASN A 113 7.18 8.11 -16.74
N ARG A 114 6.69 9.28 -17.15
CA ARG A 114 6.96 10.58 -16.54
C ARG A 114 5.71 11.20 -15.94
N LEU A 115 4.53 10.71 -16.34
CA LEU A 115 3.24 11.21 -15.91
C LEU A 115 2.64 10.32 -14.83
N HIS A 116 2.00 10.94 -13.84
CA HIS A 116 1.52 10.28 -12.63
C HIS A 116 0.54 9.12 -12.92
N ASP A 117 -0.35 9.28 -13.90
CA ASP A 117 -1.39 8.28 -14.20
C ASP A 117 -0.81 6.98 -14.76
N SER A 118 0.00 7.10 -15.81
CA SER A 118 0.68 5.97 -16.45
C SER A 118 1.73 5.33 -15.52
N ALA A 119 2.46 6.14 -14.75
CA ALA A 119 3.42 5.64 -13.77
C ALA A 119 2.76 4.86 -12.62
N SER A 120 1.63 5.34 -12.10
CA SER A 120 0.84 4.63 -11.08
C SER A 120 0.29 3.33 -11.63
N THR A 121 -0.14 3.33 -12.90
CA THR A 121 -0.59 2.12 -13.60
C THR A 121 0.50 1.07 -13.65
N GLU A 122 1.71 1.42 -14.10
CA GLU A 122 2.81 0.47 -14.16
C GLU A 122 3.24 -0.01 -12.77
N SER A 123 3.20 0.88 -11.78
CA SER A 123 3.59 0.56 -10.40
C SER A 123 2.62 -0.40 -9.69
N LEU A 124 1.32 -0.30 -9.95
CA LEU A 124 0.29 -1.11 -9.26
C LEU A 124 -0.19 -2.33 -10.05
N THR A 125 0.15 -2.41 -11.35
CA THR A 125 -0.19 -3.55 -12.22
C THR A 125 1.05 -4.32 -12.72
N GLY A 126 2.24 -3.74 -12.55
CA GLY A 126 3.50 -4.28 -13.07
C GLY A 126 3.65 -4.15 -14.60
N ARG A 127 2.78 -3.39 -15.27
CA ARG A 127 2.76 -3.26 -16.74
C ARG A 127 2.44 -1.84 -17.17
N GLN A 128 3.15 -1.37 -18.20
CA GLN A 128 2.81 -0.11 -18.84
C GLN A 128 1.39 -0.17 -19.41
N GLY A 129 0.62 0.91 -19.22
CA GLY A 129 -0.71 1.02 -19.79
C GLY A 129 -0.69 0.95 -21.32
N PRO A 130 -1.76 0.46 -21.96
CA PRO A 130 -1.80 0.27 -23.42
C PRO A 130 -1.60 1.56 -24.22
N MET A 131 -1.82 2.71 -23.59
CA MET A 131 -1.72 4.03 -24.20
C MET A 131 -0.39 4.75 -23.87
N GLY A 132 0.54 4.06 -23.21
CA GLY A 132 1.88 4.56 -22.89
C GLY A 132 1.92 5.64 -21.80
N ASP A 133 2.98 6.44 -21.83
CA ASP A 133 3.23 7.55 -20.89
C ASP A 133 2.33 8.75 -21.20
N ARG A 134 1.20 8.84 -20.51
CA ARG A 134 0.21 9.92 -20.66
C ARG A 134 -0.51 10.27 -19.37
N GLU A 135 -1.19 11.40 -19.41
CA GLU A 135 -2.12 11.91 -18.41
C GLU A 135 -3.55 11.67 -18.90
N GLU A 136 -4.44 11.27 -18.00
CA GLU A 136 -5.82 10.92 -18.33
C GLU A 136 -6.75 12.10 -18.07
N PHE A 137 -7.27 12.72 -19.13
CA PHE A 137 -8.22 13.85 -19.03
C PHE A 137 -9.69 13.43 -19.08
N ALA A 138 -9.95 12.16 -19.38
CA ALA A 138 -11.28 11.55 -19.37
C ALA A 138 -11.18 10.13 -18.80
N PRO A 139 -12.22 9.61 -18.13
CA PRO A 139 -12.18 8.25 -17.61
C PRO A 139 -11.91 7.25 -18.73
N ILE A 140 -10.97 6.35 -18.49
CA ILE A 140 -10.71 5.21 -19.36
C ILE A 140 -10.88 3.91 -18.58
N ASP A 141 -11.27 2.86 -19.29
CA ASP A 141 -11.33 1.54 -18.69
C ASP A 141 -9.93 1.07 -18.34
N GLN A 142 -9.79 0.59 -17.11
CA GLN A 142 -8.58 -0.09 -16.67
C GLN A 142 -8.42 -1.39 -17.47
N PHE A 143 -7.25 -1.59 -18.06
CA PHE A 143 -6.96 -2.82 -18.81
C PHE A 143 -6.32 -3.91 -17.94
N PHE A 144 -5.17 -3.63 -17.32
CA PHE A 144 -4.48 -4.62 -16.48
C PHE A 144 -5.05 -4.62 -15.06
N PRO A 145 -5.26 -5.80 -14.42
CA PRO A 145 -5.62 -5.87 -13.01
C PRO A 145 -4.51 -5.30 -12.13
N CYS A 146 -4.88 -4.67 -11.02
CA CYS A 146 -3.92 -4.38 -9.96
C CYS A 146 -3.49 -5.66 -9.23
N PHE A 147 -2.36 -5.62 -8.50
CA PHE A 147 -1.87 -6.79 -7.77
C PHE A 147 -2.91 -7.41 -6.82
N GLY A 148 -3.69 -6.57 -6.14
CA GLY A 148 -4.73 -7.07 -5.23
C GLY A 148 -5.87 -7.80 -5.95
N ALA A 149 -6.26 -7.35 -7.15
CA ALA A 149 -7.25 -8.05 -7.96
C ALA A 149 -6.73 -9.40 -8.49
N VAL A 150 -5.43 -9.48 -8.80
CA VAL A 150 -4.79 -10.76 -9.14
C VAL A 150 -4.82 -11.71 -7.95
N VAL A 151 -4.51 -11.22 -6.75
CA VAL A 151 -4.60 -12.02 -5.51
C VAL A 151 -6.04 -12.45 -5.23
N ASN A 152 -7.03 -11.58 -5.46
CA ASN A 152 -8.44 -11.91 -5.35
C ASN A 152 -8.82 -13.05 -6.31
N TYR A 153 -8.42 -12.95 -7.58
CA TYR A 153 -8.66 -13.98 -8.58
C TYR A 153 -8.09 -15.34 -8.19
N PHE A 154 -6.87 -15.42 -7.67
CA PHE A 154 -6.31 -16.69 -7.21
C PHE A 154 -6.94 -17.24 -5.93
N ASN A 155 -7.64 -16.39 -5.16
CA ASN A 155 -8.37 -16.78 -3.96
C ASN A 155 -9.87 -17.01 -4.20
N GLN A 156 -10.36 -16.94 -5.44
CA GLN A 156 -11.81 -16.99 -5.76
C GLN A 156 -12.52 -18.29 -5.36
N HIS A 157 -11.77 -19.35 -5.07
CA HIS A 157 -12.29 -20.65 -4.61
C HIS A 157 -11.99 -20.93 -3.14
N ARG A 158 -11.46 -19.95 -2.40
CA ARG A 158 -11.16 -20.06 -0.98
C ARG A 158 -12.25 -19.36 -0.18
N ASP A 159 -12.50 -19.89 1.00
CA ASP A 159 -13.42 -19.30 1.98
C ASP A 159 -12.74 -18.11 2.67
N ILE A 160 -12.78 -16.94 2.02
CA ILE A 160 -12.20 -15.68 2.48
C ILE A 160 -13.21 -14.57 2.20
N ASP A 161 -13.75 -13.95 3.25
CA ASP A 161 -14.74 -12.88 3.15
C ASP A 161 -14.26 -11.71 2.26
N ILE A 162 -13.05 -11.19 2.52
CA ILE A 162 -12.46 -10.08 1.77
C ILE A 162 -11.05 -10.47 1.31
N PRO A 163 -10.89 -10.96 0.06
CA PRO A 163 -9.58 -11.29 -0.50
C PRO A 163 -8.71 -10.06 -0.80
N HIS A 164 -9.34 -8.93 -1.11
CA HIS A 164 -8.67 -7.67 -1.46
C HIS A 164 -9.48 -6.47 -0.96
N ALA A 165 -8.84 -5.59 -0.18
CA ALA A 165 -9.40 -4.33 0.29
C ALA A 165 -8.60 -3.12 -0.21
N ALA A 166 -9.26 -1.98 -0.35
CA ALA A 166 -8.63 -0.70 -0.65
C ALA A 166 -9.08 0.38 0.35
N LEU A 167 -8.10 1.12 0.88
CA LEU A 167 -8.25 2.15 1.90
C LEU A 167 -7.69 3.50 1.43
N PRO A 168 -8.22 4.60 1.95
CA PRO A 168 -9.64 4.86 2.06
C PRO A 168 -10.21 5.48 0.77
N TRP A 169 -9.34 5.85 -0.15
CA TRP A 169 -9.68 6.64 -1.33
C TRP A 169 -9.72 5.80 -2.59
N VAL A 170 -10.38 6.33 -3.62
CA VAL A 170 -10.04 6.04 -5.00
C VAL A 170 -9.26 7.28 -5.44
N PHE A 171 -7.95 7.15 -5.61
CA PHE A 171 -7.12 8.30 -5.92
C PHE A 171 -7.30 8.70 -7.38
N HIS A 172 -7.06 9.99 -7.66
CA HIS A 172 -7.25 10.57 -8.97
C HIS A 172 -6.22 11.67 -9.25
N ASN A 173 -5.99 11.89 -10.54
CA ASN A 173 -5.42 13.13 -11.05
C ASN A 173 -6.57 14.05 -11.51
N VAL A 174 -6.81 14.14 -12.82
CA VAL A 174 -8.02 14.77 -13.39
C VAL A 174 -9.22 13.83 -13.27
N VAL A 175 -8.98 12.53 -13.50
CA VAL A 175 -9.96 11.45 -13.38
C VAL A 175 -9.40 10.33 -12.49
N PRO A 176 -10.24 9.41 -11.98
CA PRO A 176 -9.76 8.24 -11.26
C PRO A 176 -8.70 7.48 -12.06
N THR A 177 -7.54 7.26 -11.45
CA THR A 177 -6.41 6.63 -12.12
C THR A 177 -6.74 5.14 -12.38
N PRO A 178 -6.61 4.64 -13.62
CA PRO A 178 -7.14 3.34 -14.07
C PRO A 178 -6.23 2.16 -13.70
N CYS A 179 -5.95 2.00 -12.41
CA CYS A 179 -5.04 0.96 -11.88
C CYS A 179 -5.44 0.42 -10.51
N GLN A 180 -6.69 0.64 -10.10
CA GLN A 180 -7.18 0.41 -8.74
C GLN A 180 -8.18 -0.76 -8.64
N GLY A 181 -8.53 -1.39 -9.77
CA GLY A 181 -9.52 -2.48 -9.87
C GLY A 181 -9.02 -3.73 -10.59
N GLY A 182 -9.98 -4.52 -11.09
CA GLY A 182 -9.80 -5.84 -11.70
C GLY A 182 -9.41 -5.84 -13.17
N GLY A 183 -9.52 -4.71 -13.88
CA GLY A 183 -9.20 -4.64 -15.31
C GLY A 183 -9.90 -5.74 -16.12
N PHE A 184 -9.17 -6.43 -16.99
CA PHE A 184 -9.71 -7.52 -17.81
C PHE A 184 -10.20 -8.74 -17.01
N LEU A 185 -9.86 -8.88 -15.71
CA LEU A 185 -10.44 -9.93 -14.86
C LEU A 185 -11.91 -9.64 -14.55
N GLY A 186 -12.35 -8.39 -14.70
CA GLY A 186 -13.71 -7.94 -14.47
C GLY A 186 -13.91 -7.33 -13.08
N LYS A 187 -15.02 -6.60 -12.94
CA LYS A 187 -15.37 -5.86 -11.71
C LYS A 187 -15.61 -6.76 -10.51
N ALA A 188 -15.91 -8.04 -10.74
CA ALA A 188 -15.98 -9.05 -9.69
C ALA A 188 -14.67 -9.17 -8.88
N PHE A 189 -13.53 -8.73 -9.40
CA PHE A 189 -12.25 -8.75 -8.70
C PHE A 189 -11.78 -7.36 -8.23
N ASP A 190 -12.63 -6.34 -8.34
CA ASP A 190 -12.36 -5.03 -7.75
C ASP A 190 -12.18 -5.14 -6.23
N PRO A 191 -11.39 -4.25 -5.60
CA PRO A 191 -11.24 -4.25 -4.15
C PRO A 191 -12.56 -4.00 -3.44
N PHE A 192 -12.68 -4.56 -2.25
CA PHE A 192 -13.62 -4.05 -1.26
C PHE A 192 -13.18 -2.65 -0.81
N GLN A 193 -13.73 -1.62 -1.46
CA GLN A 193 -13.42 -0.22 -1.17
C GLN A 193 -14.05 0.22 0.16
N ILE A 194 -13.21 0.52 1.14
CA ILE A 194 -13.63 1.08 2.43
C ILE A 194 -13.34 2.58 2.39
N THR A 195 -14.34 3.42 2.62
CA THR A 195 -14.17 4.88 2.61
C THR A 195 -13.97 5.41 4.02
N GLY A 196 -13.03 6.33 4.19
CA GLY A 196 -12.82 7.06 5.43
C GLY A 196 -13.60 8.38 5.44
N ASP A 197 -14.13 8.76 6.59
CA ASP A 197 -14.63 10.12 6.85
C ASP A 197 -13.60 10.89 7.69
N PRO A 198 -12.87 11.85 7.11
CA PRO A 198 -11.87 12.63 7.82
C PRO A 198 -12.42 13.44 9.00
N LYS A 199 -13.71 13.79 8.99
CA LYS A 199 -14.32 14.58 10.06
C LYS A 199 -14.51 13.77 11.32
N THR A 200 -14.92 12.52 11.16
CA THR A 200 -15.22 11.61 12.27
C THR A 200 -14.09 10.63 12.55
N LEU A 201 -13.09 10.53 11.66
CA LEU A 201 -12.05 9.50 11.66
C LEU A 201 -12.61 8.07 11.66
N THR A 202 -13.80 7.90 11.09
CA THR A 202 -14.48 6.60 10.99
C THR A 202 -14.35 6.02 9.60
N TYR A 203 -14.43 4.70 9.51
CA TYR A 203 -14.39 3.96 8.26
C TYR A 203 -15.73 3.32 8.01
N ARG A 204 -16.23 3.48 6.80
CA ARG A 204 -17.51 2.93 6.38
C ARG A 204 -17.38 2.41 4.97
N ASN A 205 -17.98 1.25 4.71
CA ASN A 205 -18.27 0.88 3.33
C ASN A 205 -19.67 1.42 2.97
N LYS A 206 -19.79 2.13 1.83
CA LYS A 206 -21.08 2.62 1.33
C LYS A 206 -22.09 1.49 1.09
N ALA A 207 -21.63 0.30 0.72
CA ALA A 207 -22.42 -0.90 0.49
C ALA A 207 -22.91 -1.58 1.79
N LEU A 208 -22.28 -1.33 2.94
CA LEU A 208 -22.68 -1.88 4.24
C LEU A 208 -23.73 -1.02 4.97
N LYS A 209 -24.11 0.15 4.44
CA LYS A 209 -25.26 0.89 4.97
C LYS A 209 -26.52 0.12 4.62
N SER A 210 -26.99 -0.71 5.55
CA SER A 210 -28.40 -1.08 5.55
C SER A 210 -29.21 0.19 5.85
N PRO A 211 -30.12 0.65 4.99
CA PRO A 211 -31.11 1.64 5.36
C PRO A 211 -31.79 1.21 6.66
N GLU A 212 -32.13 2.13 7.57
CA GLU A 212 -32.79 1.81 8.85
C GLU A 212 -34.08 0.97 8.66
N THR A 213 -34.64 0.97 7.45
CA THR A 213 -35.82 0.20 7.02
C THR A 213 -35.53 -1.25 6.55
N LEU A 214 -34.25 -1.66 6.48
CA LEU A 214 -33.79 -2.99 6.06
C LEU A 214 -33.26 -3.77 7.26
N THR A 215 -34.17 -4.34 8.04
CA THR A 215 -33.84 -5.29 9.09
C THR A 215 -33.25 -6.58 8.50
N SER A 216 -32.48 -7.33 9.30
CA SER A 216 -31.89 -8.61 8.87
C SER A 216 -32.93 -9.59 8.32
N GLY A 217 -34.13 -9.64 8.93
CA GLY A 217 -35.25 -10.45 8.44
C GLY A 217 -35.80 -10.00 7.08
N ARG A 218 -35.84 -8.68 6.81
CA ARG A 218 -36.23 -8.15 5.49
C ARG A 218 -35.17 -8.40 4.43
N LEU A 219 -33.89 -8.32 4.78
CA LEU A 219 -32.79 -8.69 3.90
C LEU A 219 -32.83 -10.18 3.53
N ALA A 220 -33.01 -11.06 4.52
CA ALA A 220 -33.19 -12.49 4.31
C ALA A 220 -34.41 -12.78 3.41
N GLY A 221 -35.55 -12.15 3.67
CA GLY A 221 -36.75 -12.31 2.85
C GLY A 221 -36.57 -11.83 1.39
N ARG A 222 -35.82 -10.74 1.17
CA ARG A 222 -35.46 -10.28 -0.18
C ARG A 222 -34.53 -11.26 -0.89
N ARG A 223 -33.55 -11.84 -0.17
CA ARG A 223 -32.67 -12.86 -0.73
C ARG A 223 -33.47 -14.09 -1.15
N SER A 224 -34.34 -14.61 -0.28
CA SER A 224 -35.18 -15.76 -0.63
C SER A 224 -36.11 -15.48 -1.82
N LEU A 225 -36.66 -14.26 -1.94
CA LEU A 225 -37.45 -13.87 -3.11
C LEU A 225 -36.60 -13.83 -4.40
N LEU A 226 -35.39 -13.29 -4.32
CA LEU A 226 -34.46 -13.26 -5.44
C LEU A 226 -34.07 -14.67 -5.88
N ASP A 227 -33.75 -15.56 -4.93
CA ASP A 227 -33.43 -16.97 -5.22
C ASP A 227 -34.61 -17.68 -5.90
N LEU A 228 -35.85 -17.38 -5.50
CA LEU A 228 -37.06 -17.92 -6.15
C LEU A 228 -37.27 -17.41 -7.58
N ILE A 229 -36.93 -16.15 -7.85
CA ILE A 229 -36.98 -15.58 -9.20
C ILE A 229 -35.89 -16.21 -10.06
N ASP A 230 -34.67 -16.26 -9.54
CA ASP A 230 -33.50 -16.81 -10.22
C ASP A 230 -33.66 -18.30 -10.55
N ALA A 231 -34.27 -19.09 -9.67
CA ALA A 231 -34.56 -20.50 -9.88
C ALA A 231 -35.55 -20.76 -11.04
N ARG A 232 -36.31 -19.74 -11.47
CA ARG A 232 -37.26 -19.84 -12.58
C ARG A 232 -36.67 -19.43 -13.92
N ILE A 233 -35.44 -18.90 -13.94
CA ILE A 233 -34.75 -18.53 -15.18
C ILE A 233 -34.17 -19.80 -15.81
N PRO A 234 -34.57 -20.18 -17.05
CA PRO A 234 -34.00 -21.33 -17.72
C PRO A 234 -32.49 -21.19 -17.90
N VAL A 235 -31.72 -22.27 -17.75
CA VAL A 235 -30.25 -22.25 -17.89
C VAL A 235 -29.80 -21.66 -19.23
N ALA A 236 -30.54 -21.94 -20.31
CA ALA A 236 -30.26 -21.40 -21.64
C ALA A 236 -30.47 -19.88 -21.77
N ALA A 237 -31.18 -19.25 -20.84
CA ALA A 237 -31.43 -17.80 -20.79
C ALA A 237 -30.46 -17.06 -19.86
N VAL A 238 -29.58 -17.76 -19.15
CA VAL A 238 -28.57 -17.14 -18.27
C VAL A 238 -27.48 -16.51 -19.13
N THR A 239 -27.34 -15.19 -19.02
CA THR A 239 -26.28 -14.43 -19.69
C THR A 239 -25.07 -14.23 -18.77
N PRO A 240 -23.86 -13.99 -19.32
CA PRO A 240 -22.68 -13.68 -18.51
C PRO A 240 -22.90 -12.50 -17.54
N ALA A 241 -23.63 -11.47 -17.97
CA ALA A 241 -23.95 -10.31 -17.14
C ALA A 241 -24.84 -10.68 -15.94
N MET A 242 -25.75 -11.65 -16.10
CA MET A 242 -26.58 -12.13 -14.99
C MET A 242 -25.76 -12.95 -13.99
N THR A 243 -24.83 -13.77 -14.46
CA THR A 243 -23.88 -14.49 -13.61
C THR A 243 -23.00 -13.53 -12.81
N GLU A 244 -22.49 -12.48 -13.47
CA GLU A 244 -21.70 -11.42 -12.83
C GLU A 244 -22.51 -10.71 -11.74
N LEU A 245 -23.75 -10.31 -12.06
CA LEU A 245 -24.68 -9.68 -11.13
C LEU A 245 -25.00 -10.57 -9.91
N ARG A 246 -25.22 -11.87 -10.13
CA ARG A 246 -25.45 -12.83 -9.04
C ARG A 246 -24.24 -12.92 -8.10
N GLY A 247 -23.04 -13.03 -8.68
CA GLY A 247 -21.79 -13.05 -7.90
C GLY A 247 -21.60 -11.77 -7.07
N PHE A 248 -21.98 -10.61 -7.58
CA PHE A 248 -21.99 -9.37 -6.80
C PHE A 248 -22.96 -9.41 -5.63
N TYR A 249 -24.18 -9.92 -5.84
CA TYR A 249 -25.18 -10.01 -4.77
C TYR A 249 -24.77 -10.97 -3.67
N GLU A 250 -24.26 -12.15 -4.00
CA GLU A 250 -23.82 -13.15 -3.02
C GLU A 250 -22.76 -12.60 -2.06
N ARG A 251 -21.68 -12.03 -2.62
CA ARG A 251 -20.63 -11.41 -1.80
C ARG A 251 -21.14 -10.24 -0.98
N ALA A 252 -22.03 -9.41 -1.53
CA ALA A 252 -22.60 -8.30 -0.78
C ALA A 252 -23.37 -8.78 0.46
N TYR A 253 -24.14 -9.86 0.36
CA TYR A 253 -24.86 -10.43 1.50
C TYR A 253 -23.92 -11.04 2.55
N GLU A 254 -22.88 -11.76 2.11
CA GLU A 254 -21.86 -12.33 3.00
C GLU A 254 -21.13 -11.22 3.79
N LEU A 255 -20.73 -10.15 3.12
CA LEU A 255 -20.03 -9.02 3.72
C LEU A 255 -20.90 -8.23 4.70
N ILE A 256 -22.19 -8.02 4.39
CA ILE A 256 -23.14 -7.37 5.30
C ILE A 256 -23.34 -8.21 6.57
N GLY A 257 -23.34 -9.53 6.43
CA GLY A 257 -23.50 -10.45 7.55
C GLY A 257 -22.22 -10.69 8.36
N SER A 258 -21.03 -10.41 7.83
CA SER A 258 -19.76 -10.83 8.42
C SER A 258 -19.42 -10.05 9.71
N PRO A 259 -19.42 -10.73 10.89
CA PRO A 259 -18.99 -10.11 12.14
C PRO A 259 -17.51 -9.75 12.14
N MET A 260 -16.72 -10.45 11.32
CA MET A 260 -15.29 -10.20 11.15
C MET A 260 -15.08 -8.83 10.49
N VAL A 261 -15.79 -8.53 9.40
CA VAL A 261 -15.70 -7.22 8.71
C VAL A 261 -16.12 -6.09 9.64
N SER A 262 -17.25 -6.25 10.34
CA SER A 262 -17.74 -5.24 11.28
C SER A 262 -16.71 -4.93 12.38
N ARG A 263 -16.11 -5.96 13.00
CA ARG A 263 -15.06 -5.78 14.00
C ARG A 263 -13.81 -5.14 13.41
N ALA A 264 -13.37 -5.55 12.22
CA ALA A 264 -12.16 -5.02 11.62
C ALA A 264 -12.28 -3.50 11.33
N LEU A 265 -13.46 -3.06 10.86
CA LEU A 265 -13.75 -1.65 10.57
C LEU A 265 -13.97 -0.77 11.81
N ASP A 266 -14.28 -1.37 12.96
CA ASP A 266 -14.42 -0.66 14.23
C ASP A 266 -13.05 -0.26 14.79
N ILE A 267 -12.49 0.81 14.26
CA ILE A 267 -11.22 1.38 14.73
C ILE A 267 -11.34 2.03 16.12
N ASP A 268 -12.56 2.37 16.55
CA ASP A 268 -12.80 2.98 17.86
C ASP A 268 -12.65 1.96 19.00
N ALA A 269 -12.70 0.66 18.69
CA ALA A 269 -12.34 -0.41 19.61
C ALA A 269 -10.83 -0.44 19.97
N GLU A 270 -9.96 0.25 19.23
CA GLU A 270 -8.54 0.35 19.56
C GLU A 270 -8.27 1.37 20.67
N PRO A 271 -7.36 1.08 21.61
CA PRO A 271 -7.00 2.02 22.67
C PRO A 271 -6.52 3.37 22.11
N GLY A 272 -6.95 4.47 22.75
CA GLY A 272 -6.54 5.83 22.40
C GLY A 272 -5.02 6.00 22.22
N PRO A 273 -4.17 5.52 23.15
CA PRO A 273 -2.71 5.60 23.01
C PRO A 273 -2.16 4.90 21.75
N LEU A 274 -2.79 3.79 21.32
CA LEU A 274 -2.37 3.09 20.10
C LEU A 274 -2.74 3.91 18.85
N ARG A 275 -3.95 4.49 18.83
CA ARG A 275 -4.36 5.39 17.75
C ARG A 275 -3.44 6.60 17.65
N GLU A 276 -3.04 7.17 18.78
CA GLU A 276 -2.06 8.26 18.85
C GLU A 276 -0.67 7.81 18.38
N ARG A 277 -0.22 6.58 18.72
CA ARG A 277 1.06 6.02 18.23
C ARG A 277 1.12 5.99 16.70
N TYR A 278 0.01 5.66 16.05
CA TYR A 278 -0.12 5.69 14.59
C TYR A 278 -0.24 7.11 14.02
N GLY A 279 -0.48 8.13 14.84
CA GLY A 279 -0.58 9.52 14.39
C GLY A 279 -2.02 10.02 14.24
N MET A 280 -2.93 9.57 15.11
CA MET A 280 -4.27 10.16 15.22
C MET A 280 -4.15 11.66 15.51
N MET A 281 -4.72 12.48 14.63
CA MET A 281 -4.81 13.93 14.82
C MET A 281 -6.24 14.40 14.53
N LYS A 282 -6.72 15.34 15.36
CA LYS A 282 -8.08 15.88 15.27
C LYS A 282 -8.20 17.06 14.30
N GLU A 283 -7.08 17.61 13.85
CA GLU A 283 -7.07 18.70 12.89
C GLU A 283 -7.47 18.19 11.51
N ILE A 284 -8.45 18.84 10.88
CA ILE A 284 -8.91 18.53 9.53
C ILE A 284 -8.47 19.70 8.65
N PRO A 285 -7.40 19.56 7.85
CA PRO A 285 -7.05 20.57 6.88
C PRO A 285 -8.22 20.76 5.89
N GLN A 286 -8.57 22.00 5.59
CA GLN A 286 -9.52 22.26 4.50
C GLN A 286 -8.79 22.13 3.17
N GLY A 287 -9.31 21.27 2.28
CA GLY A 287 -8.81 21.14 0.92
C GLY A 287 -9.04 22.41 0.10
N GLY A 288 -8.08 22.75 -0.76
CA GLY A 288 -8.15 23.92 -1.66
C GLY A 288 -6.78 24.45 -2.11
N GLY A 289 -6.46 24.30 -3.40
CA GLY A 289 -5.14 24.64 -3.96
C GLY A 289 -4.13 23.49 -3.86
N ASN A 290 -2.85 23.78 -4.14
CA ASN A 290 -1.76 22.79 -4.15
C ASN A 290 -1.01 22.78 -2.81
N GLY A 291 -0.44 21.62 -2.47
CA GLY A 291 0.40 21.41 -1.29
C GLY A 291 -0.11 20.30 -0.37
N ALA A 292 0.82 19.47 0.15
CA ALA A 292 0.54 18.39 1.09
C ALA A 292 -0.12 18.86 2.40
N GLU A 293 0.09 20.11 2.79
CA GLU A 293 -0.52 20.70 3.97
C GLU A 293 -2.05 20.76 3.89
N LYS A 294 -2.59 20.82 2.66
CA LYS A 294 -4.03 20.91 2.36
C LYS A 294 -4.64 19.59 1.91
N GLY A 295 -3.88 18.50 1.94
CA GLY A 295 -4.36 17.20 1.50
C GLY A 295 -5.58 16.74 2.27
N TYR A 296 -6.67 16.49 1.53
CA TYR A 296 -7.90 15.97 2.12
C TYR A 296 -7.64 14.62 2.80
N GLY A 297 -8.10 14.49 4.05
CA GLY A 297 -7.92 13.26 4.81
C GLY A 297 -6.51 13.00 5.33
N ARG A 298 -5.59 14.00 5.28
CA ARG A 298 -4.23 13.90 5.84
C ARG A 298 -4.20 13.40 7.28
N ASN A 299 -5.21 13.78 8.05
CA ASN A 299 -5.38 13.37 9.45
C ASN A 299 -5.69 11.88 9.64
N MET A 300 -6.10 11.20 8.57
CA MET A 300 -6.37 9.76 8.56
C MET A 300 -5.16 8.92 8.19
N ARG A 301 -4.04 9.50 7.69
CA ARG A 301 -2.86 8.74 7.19
C ARG A 301 -2.46 7.62 8.15
N GLY A 302 -2.25 7.97 9.42
CA GLY A 302 -1.91 7.01 10.47
C GLY A 302 -2.99 5.95 10.73
N GLN A 303 -4.24 6.41 10.79
CA GLN A 303 -5.38 5.55 11.06
C GLN A 303 -5.65 4.56 9.93
N ASN A 304 -5.29 4.90 8.68
CA ASN A 304 -5.40 4.00 7.54
C ASN A 304 -4.48 2.79 7.70
N LEU A 305 -3.27 2.99 8.21
CA LEU A 305 -2.31 1.90 8.49
C LEU A 305 -2.78 1.05 9.68
N LEU A 306 -3.36 1.67 10.71
CA LEU A 306 -3.95 0.95 11.84
C LEU A 306 -5.13 0.06 11.38
N LEU A 307 -6.01 0.58 10.52
CA LEU A 307 -7.09 -0.20 9.94
C LEU A 307 -6.56 -1.34 9.07
N ALA A 308 -5.51 -1.10 8.26
CA ALA A 308 -4.90 -2.16 7.47
C ALA A 308 -4.34 -3.29 8.33
N ARG A 309 -3.72 -2.97 9.48
CA ARG A 309 -3.30 -3.99 10.46
C ARG A 309 -4.49 -4.82 10.94
N ARG A 310 -5.61 -4.18 11.31
CA ARG A 310 -6.83 -4.86 11.75
C ARG A 310 -7.43 -5.75 10.66
N LEU A 311 -7.42 -5.30 9.41
CA LEU A 311 -7.89 -6.10 8.26
C LEU A 311 -7.01 -7.33 8.07
N VAL A 312 -5.69 -7.18 8.12
CA VAL A 312 -4.78 -8.32 8.01
C VAL A 312 -4.92 -9.28 9.20
N GLU A 313 -5.09 -8.77 10.42
CA GLU A 313 -5.36 -9.57 11.63
C GLU A 313 -6.67 -10.35 11.50
N ALA A 314 -7.66 -9.76 10.82
CA ALA A 314 -8.93 -10.38 10.51
C ALA A 314 -8.88 -11.34 9.29
N GLY A 315 -7.72 -11.51 8.66
CA GLY A 315 -7.48 -12.48 7.59
C GLY A 315 -7.53 -11.94 6.16
N VAL A 316 -7.57 -10.62 5.96
CA VAL A 316 -7.53 -10.01 4.62
C VAL A 316 -6.16 -10.23 3.95
N PRO A 317 -6.07 -10.96 2.83
CA PRO A 317 -4.81 -11.27 2.17
C PRO A 317 -4.12 -10.09 1.50
N PHE A 318 -4.87 -9.09 1.05
CA PHE A 318 -4.28 -7.95 0.33
C PHE A 318 -4.98 -6.65 0.66
N VAL A 319 -4.22 -5.65 1.11
CA VAL A 319 -4.72 -4.32 1.46
C VAL A 319 -3.93 -3.26 0.70
N ASN A 320 -4.60 -2.49 -0.15
CA ASN A 320 -4.06 -1.25 -0.70
C ASN A 320 -4.40 -0.09 0.22
N ILE A 321 -3.43 0.77 0.51
CA ILE A 321 -3.61 2.04 1.19
C ILE A 321 -3.12 3.14 0.26
N TYR A 322 -4.03 4.01 -0.14
CA TYR A 322 -3.71 5.22 -0.88
C TYR A 322 -3.63 6.38 0.10
N ASP A 323 -2.45 6.97 0.21
CA ASP A 323 -2.16 7.96 1.25
C ASP A 323 -3.02 9.24 1.11
N PHE A 324 -3.26 9.67 -0.13
CA PHE A 324 -4.07 10.83 -0.49
C PHE A 324 -5.00 10.54 -1.67
N ILE A 325 -6.04 11.37 -1.79
CA ILE A 325 -7.05 11.26 -2.85
C ILE A 325 -6.63 11.94 -4.16
N GLN A 326 -6.03 13.13 -4.09
CA GLN A 326 -5.83 13.98 -5.27
C GLN A 326 -4.35 14.32 -5.49
N GLN A 327 -3.94 14.28 -6.76
CA GLN A 327 -2.64 14.79 -7.21
C GLN A 327 -2.43 16.28 -6.86
N GLY A 328 -1.19 16.66 -6.57
CA GLY A 328 -0.83 18.04 -6.21
C GLY A 328 -1.14 18.44 -4.76
N GLN A 329 -1.86 17.61 -4.01
CA GLN A 329 -2.06 17.74 -2.55
C GLN A 329 -1.43 16.59 -1.77
N ASN A 330 -0.58 15.83 -2.44
CA ASN A 330 -0.04 14.56 -1.98
C ASN A 330 1.48 14.61 -1.94
N TRP A 331 2.17 13.51 -2.26
CA TRP A 331 3.63 13.50 -2.39
C TRP A 331 4.12 14.29 -3.61
N ASP A 332 3.19 14.88 -4.36
CA ASP A 332 3.47 15.70 -5.51
C ASP A 332 3.95 17.13 -5.17
N SER A 333 5.10 17.21 -4.49
CA SER A 333 5.68 18.47 -4.01
C SER A 333 6.61 19.14 -5.02
N HIS A 334 6.24 19.20 -6.31
CA HIS A 334 7.03 19.84 -7.38
C HIS A 334 7.56 21.24 -7.01
N LYS A 335 6.82 21.95 -6.17
CA LYS A 335 7.17 23.25 -5.57
C LYS A 335 7.31 23.06 -4.06
N ASP A 336 8.30 23.70 -3.44
CA ASP A 336 8.48 23.70 -1.99
C ASP A 336 8.66 22.28 -1.41
N ASN A 337 9.38 21.43 -2.14
CA ASN A 337 9.64 20.02 -1.85
C ASN A 337 10.16 19.82 -0.43
N PHE A 338 11.14 20.63 -0.02
CA PHE A 338 11.76 20.46 1.29
C PHE A 338 10.82 20.80 2.45
N ASN A 339 10.12 21.93 2.39
CA ASN A 339 9.15 22.27 3.43
C ASN A 339 7.98 21.28 3.46
N GLN A 340 7.47 20.86 2.30
CA GLN A 340 6.39 19.87 2.24
C GLN A 340 6.81 18.54 2.86
N HIS A 341 7.98 18.03 2.48
CA HIS A 341 8.53 16.80 3.05
C HIS A 341 8.74 16.91 4.56
N LYS A 342 9.43 17.96 5.01
CA LYS A 342 9.79 18.16 6.42
C LYS A 342 8.60 18.38 7.33
N LYS A 343 7.57 19.12 6.90
CA LYS A 343 6.47 19.55 7.77
C LYS A 343 5.24 18.64 7.68
N TYR A 344 4.96 18.05 6.52
CA TYR A 344 3.66 17.43 6.25
C TYR A 344 3.73 15.98 5.75
N LEU A 345 4.78 15.59 5.03
CA LEU A 345 4.87 14.22 4.49
C LEU A 345 5.65 13.28 5.44
N LEU A 346 6.94 13.57 5.66
CA LEU A 346 7.85 12.68 6.38
C LEU A 346 7.46 12.44 7.84
N PRO A 347 7.09 13.46 8.67
CA PRO A 347 6.80 13.21 10.08
C PRO A 347 5.65 12.23 10.30
N GLN A 348 4.58 12.35 9.51
CA GLN A 348 3.42 11.46 9.65
C GLN A 348 3.69 10.08 9.04
N ALA A 349 4.43 10.01 7.93
CA ALA A 349 4.85 8.73 7.34
C ALA A 349 5.79 7.97 8.29
N ASP A 350 6.78 8.66 8.87
CA ASP A 350 7.70 8.13 9.89
C ASP A 350 6.94 7.57 11.09
N GLN A 351 6.00 8.35 11.63
CA GLN A 351 5.16 7.95 12.75
C GLN A 351 4.32 6.71 12.44
N ALA A 352 3.59 6.73 11.33
CA ALA A 352 2.60 5.69 11.01
C ALA A 352 3.26 4.40 10.52
N LEU A 353 4.25 4.48 9.63
CA LEU A 353 4.90 3.30 9.07
C LEU A 353 5.73 2.56 10.12
N SER A 354 6.46 3.28 10.98
CA SER A 354 7.18 2.66 12.10
C SER A 354 6.21 2.00 13.09
N ALA A 355 5.08 2.63 13.38
CA ALA A 355 4.06 2.05 14.26
C ALA A 355 3.50 0.75 13.69
N LEU A 356 3.21 0.70 12.38
CA LEU A 356 2.72 -0.50 11.72
C LEU A 356 3.73 -1.65 11.79
N ILE A 357 5.02 -1.36 11.54
CA ILE A 357 6.08 -2.36 11.58
C ILE A 357 6.25 -2.91 13.01
N GLU A 358 6.28 -2.04 14.02
CA GLU A 358 6.38 -2.43 15.42
C GLU A 358 5.16 -3.25 15.88
N ASP A 359 3.93 -2.78 15.59
CA ASP A 359 2.70 -3.46 15.98
C ASP A 359 2.53 -4.83 15.31
N LEU A 360 2.95 -4.98 14.04
CA LEU A 360 2.99 -6.28 13.38
C LEU A 360 4.04 -7.21 13.99
N ASP A 361 5.19 -6.68 14.42
CA ASP A 361 6.26 -7.48 15.06
C ASP A 361 5.84 -7.93 16.46
N ASP A 362 5.31 -7.02 17.27
CA ASP A 362 4.81 -7.27 18.63
C ASP A 362 3.70 -8.34 18.64
N ARG A 363 2.93 -8.45 17.55
CA ARG A 363 1.88 -9.46 17.34
C ARG A 363 2.37 -10.75 16.68
N GLY A 364 3.65 -10.84 16.31
CA GLY A 364 4.20 -11.97 15.55
C GLY A 364 3.63 -12.12 14.14
N MET A 365 3.03 -11.05 13.60
CA MET A 365 2.41 -11.03 12.28
C MET A 365 3.39 -10.60 11.19
N LEU A 366 4.47 -9.91 11.53
CA LEU A 366 5.45 -9.38 10.57
C LEU A 366 6.12 -10.50 9.75
N ASP A 367 6.34 -11.69 10.34
CA ASP A 367 6.87 -12.85 9.62
C ASP A 367 5.94 -13.39 8.52
N THR A 368 4.64 -13.06 8.59
CA THR A 368 3.62 -13.53 7.63
C THR A 368 2.96 -12.40 6.84
N THR A 369 3.32 -11.15 7.10
CA THR A 369 2.74 -9.96 6.48
C THR A 369 3.84 -9.19 5.75
N LEU A 370 3.73 -9.09 4.43
CA LEU A 370 4.59 -8.19 3.65
C LEU A 370 4.05 -6.76 3.74
N VAL A 371 4.88 -5.80 4.14
CA VAL A 371 4.56 -4.37 4.06
C VAL A 371 5.40 -3.73 2.97
N VAL A 372 4.76 -3.16 1.96
CA VAL A 372 5.42 -2.47 0.84
C VAL A 372 5.04 -0.99 0.89
N ALA A 373 6.01 -0.12 1.12
CA ALA A 373 5.82 1.33 1.06
C ALA A 373 6.52 1.86 -0.20
N MET A 374 5.75 2.39 -1.15
CA MET A 374 6.27 2.82 -2.46
C MET A 374 5.44 3.97 -3.04
N GLY A 375 5.98 4.63 -4.06
CA GLY A 375 5.23 5.52 -4.95
C GLY A 375 5.49 5.13 -6.40
N GLU A 376 4.92 5.90 -7.32
CA GLU A 376 5.02 5.63 -8.76
C GLU A 376 6.43 5.84 -9.31
N PHE A 377 7.14 6.87 -8.85
CA PHE A 377 8.51 7.17 -9.26
C PHE A 377 9.21 8.04 -8.21
N GLY A 378 10.49 8.30 -8.42
CA GLY A 378 11.26 9.27 -7.64
C GLY A 378 11.28 10.67 -8.28
N ARG A 379 12.08 11.57 -7.71
CA ARG A 379 12.32 12.90 -8.28
C ARG A 379 13.58 12.95 -9.12
N THR A 380 13.62 13.93 -10.03
CA THR A 380 14.80 14.18 -10.84
C THR A 380 15.98 14.57 -9.94
N PRO A 381 17.21 14.10 -10.24
CA PRO A 381 18.35 14.37 -9.37
C PRO A 381 18.73 15.84 -9.23
N LYS A 382 18.39 16.69 -10.22
CA LYS A 382 18.74 18.11 -10.22
C LYS A 382 17.62 18.91 -9.55
N ILE A 383 17.96 19.55 -8.43
CA ILE A 383 17.07 20.46 -7.71
C ILE A 383 16.69 21.62 -8.64
N ASN A 384 15.38 21.88 -8.75
CA ASN A 384 14.86 22.97 -9.56
C ASN A 384 14.80 24.28 -8.73
N GLY A 385 14.65 25.44 -9.39
CA GLY A 385 14.69 26.74 -8.71
C GLY A 385 13.53 27.03 -7.75
N ASN A 386 12.48 26.20 -7.75
CA ASN A 386 11.28 26.36 -6.92
C ASN A 386 11.12 25.22 -5.90
N ALA A 387 12.18 24.41 -5.70
CA ALA A 387 12.19 23.23 -4.85
C ALA A 387 12.15 23.55 -3.36
#